data_AF-A0A9D8J9B2-F1
#
_entry.id   AF-A0A9D8J9B2-F1
#
_cell.length_a   1.000
_cell.length_b   1.000
_cell.length_c   1.000
_cell.angle_alpha   90.00
_cell.angle_beta   90.00
_cell.angle_gamma   90.00
#
_symmetry.space_group_name_H-M   'P 1'
#
loop_
_entity.id
_entity.type
_entity.pdbx_description
1 polymer ?
#
loop_
_entity_poly.entity_id
_entity_poly.type
_entity_poly.pdbx_seq_one_letter_code
_entity_poly.pdbx_strand_id
1 'polypeptide(L)' 'ASVSKTGRCLIAHEATRFAGFGAELSASIQEHCFWSLEAPIMRVAGWDTPYPHAFEWEYFPGKRRVMNALRRLMGEAA' A
#
# COMPACT_ATOMS: atom_id res chain seq x y z
N ALA A 1 16.24 -3.40 -7.52
CA ALA A 1 17.10 -2.33 -6.99
C ALA A 1 16.44 -1.47 -5.89
N SER A 2 15.16 -1.08 -5.98
CA SER A 2 14.52 -0.24 -4.94
C SER A 2 14.22 -1.01 -3.65
N VAL A 3 13.31 -2.00 -3.68
CA VAL A 3 12.88 -2.75 -2.47
C VAL A 3 14.05 -3.48 -1.82
N SER A 4 14.94 -4.12 -2.59
CA SER A 4 16.13 -4.77 -2.02
C SER A 4 17.08 -3.81 -1.29
N LYS A 5 17.06 -2.51 -1.64
CA LYS A 5 17.87 -1.48 -0.98
C LYS A 5 17.17 -0.90 0.25
N THR A 6 15.85 -0.69 0.18
CA THR A 6 15.08 -0.03 1.24
C THR A 6 14.55 -1.00 2.30
N GLY A 7 14.45 -2.28 1.95
CA GLY A 7 13.86 -3.35 2.76
C GLY A 7 12.35 -3.19 3.03
N ARG A 8 11.71 -2.16 2.49
CA ARG A 8 10.32 -1.78 2.78
C ARG A 8 9.64 -1.27 1.52
N CYS A 9 8.36 -1.58 1.37
CA CYS A 9 7.55 -1.16 0.22
C CYS A 9 6.11 -0.79 0.65
N LEU A 10 5.64 0.34 0.16
CA LEU A 10 4.23 0.74 0.22
C LEU A 10 3.70 0.97 -1.19
N ILE A 11 2.62 0.29 -1.53
CA ILE A 11 1.94 0.41 -2.82
C ILE A 11 0.70 1.27 -2.61
N ALA A 12 0.51 2.28 -3.45
CA ALA A 12 -0.68 3.13 -3.42
C ALA A 12 -1.35 3.21 -4.80
N HIS A 13 -2.67 3.08 -4.86
CA HIS A 13 -3.47 3.22 -6.09
C HIS A 13 -4.93 3.52 -5.77
N GLU A 14 -5.67 4.15 -6.68
CA GLU A 14 -7.05 4.61 -6.43
C GLU A 14 -8.11 3.49 -6.53
N ALA A 15 -7.84 2.47 -7.35
CA ALA A 15 -8.74 1.33 -7.54
C ALA A 15 -9.00 0.56 -6.23
N THR A 16 -10.05 -0.27 -6.25
CA THR A 16 -10.42 -1.14 -5.13
C THR A 16 -9.25 -2.03 -4.69
N ARG A 17 -9.18 -2.32 -3.39
CA ARG A 17 -8.04 -3.02 -2.80
C ARG A 17 -8.03 -4.51 -3.15
N PHE A 18 -9.20 -5.16 -3.12
CA PHE A 18 -9.38 -6.55 -3.47
C PHE A 18 -9.16 -6.75 -4.96
N ALA A 19 -8.34 -7.74 -5.32
CA ALA A 19 -7.96 -8.08 -6.69
C ALA A 19 -7.44 -6.89 -7.56
N GLY A 20 -7.09 -5.75 -6.95
CA GLY A 20 -6.48 -4.63 -7.66
C GLY A 20 -5.02 -4.89 -8.03
N PHE A 21 -4.45 -4.09 -8.93
CA PHE A 21 -3.09 -4.28 -9.44
C PHE A 21 -2.01 -4.28 -8.34
N GLY A 22 -2.26 -3.59 -7.21
CA GLY A 22 -1.36 -3.64 -6.07
C GLY A 22 -1.21 -5.03 -5.43
N ALA A 23 -2.15 -5.95 -5.66
CA ALA A 23 -2.01 -7.34 -5.23
C ALA A 23 -0.94 -8.07 -6.06
N GLU A 24 -0.96 -7.90 -7.38
CA GLU A 24 0.05 -8.48 -8.29
C GLU A 24 1.44 -7.93 -7.97
N LEU A 25 1.58 -6.61 -7.86
CA LEU A 25 2.85 -5.99 -7.46
C LEU A 25 3.37 -6.54 -6.13
N SER A 26 2.48 -6.72 -5.13
CA SER A 26 2.86 -7.28 -3.84
C SER A 26 3.35 -8.71 -3.95
N ALA A 27 2.70 -9.54 -4.77
CA ALA A 27 3.11 -10.93 -4.99
C ALA A 27 4.46 -10.99 -5.70
N SER A 28 4.64 -10.26 -6.81
CA SER A 28 5.91 -10.24 -7.54
C SER A 28 7.06 -9.72 -6.68
N ILE A 29 6.84 -8.68 -5.86
CA ILE A 29 7.87 -8.18 -4.94
C ILE A 29 8.20 -9.24 -3.89
N GLN A 30 7.20 -9.93 -3.33
CA GLN A 30 7.44 -10.97 -2.34
C GLN A 30 8.31 -12.11 -2.92
N GLU A 31 8.03 -12.55 -4.14
CA GLU A 31 8.80 -13.58 -4.84
C GLU A 31 10.27 -13.16 -5.07
N HIS A 32 10.49 -11.93 -5.52
CA HIS A 32 11.82 -11.47 -5.95
C HIS A 32 12.64 -10.83 -4.84
N CYS A 33 12.01 -10.43 -3.72
CA CYS A 33 12.64 -9.67 -2.65
C CYS A 33 12.40 -10.27 -1.25
N PHE A 34 11.96 -11.53 -1.15
CA PHE A 34 11.62 -12.21 0.10
C PHE A 34 12.63 -11.93 1.22
N TRP A 35 13.92 -12.19 0.97
CA TRP A 35 14.99 -12.06 1.95
C TRP A 35 15.42 -10.63 2.25
N SER A 36 15.02 -9.67 1.41
CA SER A 36 15.34 -8.26 1.62
C SER A 36 14.26 -7.52 2.41
N LEU A 37 13.06 -8.10 2.58
CA LEU A 37 11.96 -7.43 3.24
C LEU A 37 12.14 -7.42 4.77
N GLU A 38 12.26 -6.23 5.34
CA GLU A 38 12.34 -5.96 6.78
C GLU A 38 10.96 -5.73 7.42
N ALA A 39 9.92 -5.56 6.61
CA ALA A 39 8.54 -5.38 7.05
C ALA A 39 7.55 -5.89 5.97
N PRO A 40 6.30 -6.22 6.36
CA PRO A 40 5.27 -6.61 5.39
C PRO A 40 5.01 -5.49 4.36
N ILE A 41 4.82 -5.87 3.10
CA ILE A 41 4.43 -4.94 2.04
C ILE A 41 3.06 -4.35 2.40
N MET A 42 2.97 -3.02 2.49
CA MET A 42 1.72 -2.33 2.78
C MET A 42 1.03 -1.87 1.49
N ARG A 43 -0.30 -1.88 1.48
CA ARG A 43 -1.12 -1.40 0.36
C ARG A 43 -2.16 -0.39 0.84
N VAL A 44 -2.14 0.81 0.26
CA VAL A 44 -3.13 1.87 0.50
C VAL A 44 -3.93 2.08 -0.78
N ALA A 45 -5.18 1.66 -0.77
CA ALA A 45 -6.02 1.66 -1.95
C ALA A 45 -7.41 2.23 -1.70
N GLY A 46 -8.22 2.36 -2.74
CA GLY A 46 -9.66 2.56 -2.59
C GLY A 46 -10.29 1.44 -1.76
N TRP A 47 -11.44 1.73 -1.14
CA TRP A 47 -12.18 0.71 -0.39
C TRP A 47 -12.84 -0.28 -1.34
N ASP A 48 -13.24 -1.46 -0.83
CA ASP A 48 -13.91 -2.50 -1.62
C ASP A 48 -15.40 -2.17 -1.79
N THR A 49 -15.66 -0.99 -2.36
CA THR A 49 -16.99 -0.42 -2.63
C THR A 49 -16.97 0.29 -3.98
N PRO A 50 -18.12 0.48 -4.64
CA PRO A 50 -18.23 1.43 -5.75
C PRO A 50 -17.75 2.82 -5.32
N TYR A 51 -17.19 3.58 -6.27
CA TYR A 51 -16.66 4.92 -6.00
C TYR A 51 -17.81 5.88 -5.64
N PRO A 52 -17.82 6.48 -4.44
CA PRO A 52 -18.90 7.36 -4.02
C PRO A 52 -18.70 8.79 -4.51
N HIS A 53 -19.78 9.47 -4.91
CA HIS A 53 -19.73 10.89 -5.26
C HIS A 53 -19.62 11.79 -4.02
N ALA A 54 -20.53 11.65 -3.05
CA ALA A 54 -20.56 12.52 -1.87
C ALA A 54 -19.42 12.24 -0.87
N PHE A 55 -18.84 11.04 -0.92
CA PHE A 55 -17.82 10.58 0.03
C PHE A 55 -16.45 10.35 -0.63
N GLU A 56 -16.19 11.09 -1.72
CA GLU A 56 -14.94 10.95 -2.49
C GLU A 56 -13.70 11.11 -1.59
N TRP A 57 -13.69 12.07 -0.68
CA TRP A 57 -12.52 12.34 0.16
C TRP A 57 -12.32 11.32 1.30
N GLU A 58 -13.38 10.64 1.71
CA GLU A 58 -13.30 9.48 2.61
C GLU A 58 -12.86 8.21 1.87
N TYR A 59 -13.20 8.09 0.58
CA TYR A 59 -12.82 6.96 -0.27
C TYR A 59 -11.39 7.07 -0.80
N PHE A 60 -11.00 8.23 -1.29
CA PHE A 60 -9.74 8.47 -1.96
C PHE A 60 -8.55 8.12 -1.04
N PRO A 61 -7.53 7.39 -1.52
CA PRO A 61 -6.33 7.09 -0.75
C PRO A 61 -5.39 8.30 -0.63
N GLY A 62 -5.90 9.39 -0.06
CA GLY A 62 -5.20 10.66 0.04
C GLY A 62 -4.03 10.65 1.04
N LYS A 63 -3.33 11.79 1.08
CA LYS A 63 -2.09 12.00 1.87
C LYS A 63 -2.16 11.44 3.30
N ARG A 64 -3.25 11.69 4.03
CA ARG A 64 -3.40 11.24 5.43
C ARG A 64 -3.31 9.71 5.54
N ARG A 65 -3.99 8.98 4.65
CA ARG A 65 -4.00 7.50 4.66
C ARG A 65 -2.63 6.94 4.27
N VAL A 66 -2.00 7.53 3.26
CA VAL A 66 -0.65 7.14 2.82
C VAL A 66 0.39 7.39 3.91
N MET A 67 0.40 8.58 4.53
CA MET A 67 1.35 8.92 5.58
C MET A 67 1.19 8.03 6.82
N ASN A 68 -0.05 7.74 7.24
CA ASN A 68 -0.29 6.84 8.37
C ASN A 68 0.24 5.43 8.10
N ALA A 69 0.05 4.92 6.87
CA ALA A 69 0.60 3.62 6.49
C ALA A 69 2.13 3.65 6.39
N LEU A 70 2.74 4.72 5.89
CA LEU A 70 4.19 4.89 5.86
C LEU A 70 4.78 4.89 7.28
N ARG A 71 4.21 5.62 8.23
CA ARG A 71 4.68 5.62 9.63
C ARG A 71 4.65 4.23 10.25
N ARG A 72 3.55 3.50 10.04
CA ARG A 72 3.43 2.09 10.47
C ARG A 72 4.50 1.21 9.82
N LEU A 73 4.77 1.40 8.53
CA LEU A 73 5.81 0.66 7.80
C LEU A 73 7.21 0.96 8.33
N MET A 74 7.46 2.17 8.84
CA MET A 74 8.72 2.56 9.48
C MET A 74 8.80 2.16 10.96
N GLY A 75 7.75 1.58 11.55
CA GLY A 75 7.73 1.18 12.96
C GLY A 75 7.50 2.32 13.95
N GLU A 76 7.05 3.49 13.48
CA GLU A 76 6.67 4.60 14.35
C GLU A 76 5.32 4.29 15.02
N ALA A 77 5.23 4.44 16.35
CA ALA A 77 3.97 4.33 17.08
C ALA A 77 3.00 5.40 16.57
N ALA A 78 1.73 5.00 16.40
CA ALA A 78 0.67 5.83 15.81
C ALA A 78 0.34 7.06 16.65
#